data_AF-A0A9J6QVX7-F1
#
_entry.id   AF-A0A9J6QVX7-F1
#
_cell.length_a   1.000
_cell.length_b   1.000
_cell.length_c   1.000
_cell.angle_alpha   90.00
_cell.angle_beta   90.00
_cell.angle_gamma   90.00
#
_symmetry.space_group_name_H-M   'P 1'
#
loop_
_entity.id
_entity.type
_entity.pdbx_description
1 polymer ?
#
loop_
_entity_poly.entity_id
_entity_poly.type
_entity_poly.pdbx_seq_one_letter_code
_entity_poly.pdbx_strand_id
1 'polypeptide(L)'
;MKVQELRQLLISADRNLLEKAFVESYKQFSKGQKEDVDSLIRDVLEGKDVKKTAKNTIISFQDLEQQITLFIENARAQNYLAPNRIIPKHQRPKWRFLVKQYIKELEKIPTESEHYFKSVSLLTDLYSLICEACNYYLFSTDDPFRSIGWAQPDFFQLVVKRTFAAGYSKETISALLLSAATGGLSRESLHLNQELVLLQELKTSDVKYMAMEEAMKLVAEKSAKLDHLGKYDNQRYDLEDSVNELCAMVLLIAIALAEPEDGIKYYFKNCREQDKEITLYRALDLVDCMGEDKLWLSVYEYGLKKKIKPREYLAREYQERKSKK
;
A
#
# COMPACT_ATOMS: atom_id res chain seq x y z
N MET A 1 17.54 -20.26 24.06
CA MET A 1 17.46 -21.73 24.21
C MET A 1 16.21 -22.22 23.50
N LYS A 2 16.35 -23.13 22.54
CA LYS A 2 15.22 -23.76 21.84
C LYS A 2 14.52 -24.77 22.75
N VAL A 3 13.26 -25.11 22.46
CA VAL A 3 12.47 -26.08 23.27
C VAL A 3 13.16 -27.45 23.35
N GLN A 4 13.84 -27.88 22.30
CA GLN A 4 14.60 -29.13 22.29
C GLN A 4 15.83 -29.10 23.21
N GLU A 5 16.55 -27.97 23.26
CA GLU A 5 17.69 -27.76 24.16
C GLU A 5 17.24 -27.73 25.62
N LEU A 6 16.10 -27.08 25.90
CA LEU A 6 15.49 -27.09 27.23
C LEU A 6 15.10 -28.51 27.65
N ARG A 7 14.47 -29.31 26.76
CA ARG A 7 14.12 -30.70 27.07
C ARG A 7 15.35 -31.54 27.44
N GLN A 8 16.46 -31.39 26.71
CA GLN A 8 17.70 -32.10 27.02
C GLN A 8 18.27 -31.70 28.39
N LEU A 9 18.22 -30.41 28.74
CA LEU A 9 18.65 -29.92 30.05
C LEU A 9 17.77 -30.50 31.17
N LEU A 10 16.45 -30.53 30.99
CA LEU A 10 15.51 -31.05 31.99
C LEU A 10 15.62 -32.57 32.18
N ILE A 11 15.96 -33.35 31.16
CA ILE A 11 16.14 -34.82 31.26
C ILE A 11 17.28 -35.20 32.21
N SER A 12 18.32 -34.38 32.27
CA SER A 12 19.53 -34.64 33.07
C SER A 12 19.49 -34.07 34.50
N ALA A 13 18.41 -33.36 34.86
CA ALA A 13 18.28 -32.65 36.12
C ALA A 13 17.50 -33.46 37.17
N ASP A 14 17.86 -33.30 38.45
CA ASP A 14 17.15 -33.89 39.58
C ASP A 14 15.72 -33.32 39.72
N ARG A 15 14.75 -34.18 40.03
CA ARG A 15 13.33 -33.83 40.07
C ARG A 15 12.99 -32.76 41.11
N ASN A 16 13.68 -32.73 42.26
CA ASN A 16 13.48 -31.70 43.28
C ASN A 16 14.05 -30.34 42.82
N LEU A 17 15.15 -30.36 42.06
CA LEU A 17 15.70 -29.14 41.46
C LEU A 17 14.82 -28.61 40.33
N LEU A 18 14.16 -29.49 39.58
CA LEU A 18 13.18 -29.12 38.56
C LEU A 18 11.95 -28.42 39.16
N GLU A 19 11.39 -28.96 40.24
CA GLU A 19 10.26 -28.34 40.95
C GLU A 19 10.64 -26.97 41.49
N LYS A 20 11.82 -26.85 42.12
CA LYS A 20 12.34 -25.57 42.61
C LYS A 20 12.56 -24.56 41.47
N ALA A 21 13.15 -24.98 40.36
CA ALA A 21 13.37 -24.12 39.20
C ALA A 21 12.06 -23.63 38.57
N PHE A 22 11.05 -24.50 38.51
CA PHE A 22 9.73 -24.16 38.00
C PHE A 22 9.03 -23.11 38.89
N VAL A 23 9.05 -23.32 40.22
CA VAL A 23 8.48 -22.36 41.18
C VAL A 23 9.19 -21.01 41.14
N GLU A 24 10.53 -20.99 41.10
CA GLU A 24 11.28 -19.72 41.01
C GLU A 24 11.05 -19.00 39.68
N SER A 25 10.87 -19.74 38.58
CA SER A 25 10.51 -19.16 37.28
C SER A 25 9.10 -18.57 37.30
N TYR A 26 8.14 -19.29 37.89
CA TYR A 26 6.74 -18.85 38.00
C TYR A 26 6.60 -17.61 38.89
N LYS A 27 7.43 -17.45 39.94
CA LYS A 27 7.45 -16.24 40.77
C LYS A 27 7.75 -14.97 39.98
N GLN A 28 8.53 -15.05 38.90
CA GLN A 28 8.89 -13.91 38.06
C GLN A 28 7.72 -13.38 37.20
N PHE A 29 6.61 -14.12 37.11
CA PHE A 29 5.45 -13.66 36.36
C PHE A 29 4.67 -12.58 37.12
N SER A 30 4.21 -11.56 36.38
CA SER A 30 3.24 -10.59 36.89
C SER A 30 1.89 -11.23 37.16
N LYS A 31 1.03 -10.57 37.94
CA LYS A 31 -0.30 -11.10 38.31
C LYS A 31 -1.14 -11.51 37.10
N GLY A 32 -1.19 -10.68 36.05
CA GLY A 32 -1.96 -10.99 34.82
C GLY A 32 -1.37 -12.14 34.02
N GLN A 33 -0.03 -12.28 33.99
CA GLN A 33 0.60 -13.43 33.33
C GLN A 33 0.30 -14.74 34.06
N LYS A 34 0.29 -14.72 35.41
CA LYS A 34 -0.05 -15.90 36.21
C LYS A 34 -1.46 -16.41 35.90
N GLU A 35 -2.44 -15.51 35.81
CA GLU A 35 -3.83 -15.86 35.45
C GLU A 35 -3.91 -16.56 34.08
N ASP A 36 -3.10 -16.14 33.10
CA ASP A 36 -3.05 -16.76 31.77
C ASP A 36 -2.39 -18.16 31.77
N VAL A 37 -1.30 -18.35 32.54
CA VAL A 37 -0.54 -19.62 32.53
C VAL A 37 -1.07 -20.66 33.53
N ASP A 38 -1.83 -20.25 34.55
CA ASP A 38 -2.34 -21.15 35.59
C ASP A 38 -3.23 -22.27 35.05
N SER A 39 -4.09 -21.95 34.09
CA SER A 39 -4.95 -22.93 33.42
C SER A 39 -4.11 -23.98 32.68
N LEU A 40 -3.08 -23.54 31.95
CA LEU A 40 -2.18 -24.40 31.19
C LEU A 40 -1.32 -25.29 32.10
N ILE A 41 -0.82 -24.77 33.22
CA ILE A 41 -0.04 -25.54 34.20
C ILE A 41 -0.90 -26.64 34.83
N ARG A 42 -2.15 -26.32 35.21
CA ARG A 42 -3.09 -27.29 35.79
C ARG A 42 -3.43 -28.40 34.79
N ASP A 43 -3.74 -28.05 33.54
CA ASP A 43 -4.06 -29.02 32.51
C ASP A 43 -2.89 -29.98 32.21
N VAL A 44 -1.65 -29.47 32.16
CA VAL A 44 -0.43 -30.30 32.00
C VAL A 44 -0.25 -31.28 33.16
N LEU A 45 -0.40 -30.79 34.39
CA LEU A 45 -0.22 -31.61 35.60
C LEU A 45 -1.31 -32.68 35.76
N GLU A 46 -2.51 -32.42 35.27
CA GLU A 46 -3.63 -33.37 35.22
C GLU A 46 -3.50 -34.38 34.06
N GLY A 47 -2.42 -34.32 33.28
CA GLY A 47 -2.16 -35.25 32.17
C GLY A 47 -3.08 -35.04 30.97
N LYS A 48 -3.75 -33.88 30.88
CA LYS A 48 -4.50 -33.50 29.69
C LYS A 48 -3.51 -33.04 28.64
N ASP A 49 -3.68 -33.51 27.40
CA ASP A 49 -2.96 -32.94 26.28
C ASP A 49 -3.20 -31.43 26.26
N VAL A 50 -2.12 -30.66 26.36
CA VAL A 50 -2.16 -29.22 26.08
C VAL A 50 -2.57 -29.11 24.62
N LYS A 51 -3.88 -28.99 24.38
CA LYS A 51 -4.39 -28.50 23.12
C LYS A 51 -3.63 -27.21 22.91
N LYS A 52 -2.74 -27.19 21.91
CA LYS A 52 -2.10 -25.97 21.45
C LYS A 52 -3.22 -24.95 21.36
N THR A 53 -3.23 -23.96 22.24
CA THR A 53 -3.95 -22.71 22.01
C THR A 53 -3.19 -21.94 20.93
N ALA A 54 -2.93 -22.59 19.80
CA ALA A 54 -3.14 -21.91 18.55
C ALA A 54 -4.62 -21.59 18.56
N LYS A 55 -4.97 -20.34 18.87
CA LYS A 55 -6.23 -19.76 18.40
C LYS A 55 -6.18 -19.74 16.85
N ASN A 56 -6.18 -20.92 16.23
CA ASN A 56 -6.80 -21.11 14.93
C ASN A 56 -8.29 -21.33 15.23
N THR A 57 -8.93 -20.35 15.87
CA THR A 57 -10.32 -20.10 15.55
C THR A 57 -10.32 -19.84 14.06
N ILE A 58 -10.81 -20.81 13.29
CA ILE A 58 -11.18 -20.58 11.90
C ILE A 58 -12.25 -19.48 11.99
N ILE A 59 -11.82 -18.23 11.83
CA ILE A 59 -12.74 -17.09 11.79
C ILE A 59 -13.53 -17.31 10.51
N SER A 60 -14.86 -17.36 10.60
CA SER A 60 -15.69 -17.45 9.41
C SER A 60 -15.45 -16.21 8.54
N PHE A 61 -15.61 -16.30 7.22
CA PHE A 61 -15.45 -15.12 6.37
C PHE A 61 -16.41 -13.99 6.79
N GLN A 62 -17.63 -14.34 7.19
CA GLN A 62 -18.62 -13.38 7.69
C GLN A 62 -18.15 -12.63 8.94
N ASP A 63 -17.55 -13.33 9.90
CA ASP A 63 -17.00 -12.70 11.09
C ASP A 63 -15.80 -11.80 10.75
N LEU A 64 -14.95 -12.23 9.81
CA LEU A 64 -13.81 -11.44 9.34
C LEU A 64 -14.29 -10.15 8.64
N GLU A 65 -15.27 -10.26 7.75
CA GLU A 65 -15.89 -9.13 7.07
C GLU A 65 -16.47 -8.13 8.07
N GLN A 66 -17.23 -8.61 9.05
CA GLN A 66 -17.84 -7.75 10.07
C GLN A 66 -16.77 -7.05 10.92
N GLN A 67 -15.72 -7.77 11.30
CA GLN A 67 -14.60 -7.21 12.08
C GLN A 67 -13.85 -6.12 11.30
N ILE A 68 -13.58 -6.33 10.01
CA ILE A 68 -12.90 -5.35 9.16
C ILE A 68 -13.79 -4.13 8.95
N THR A 69 -15.07 -4.33 8.64
CA THR A 69 -16.03 -3.24 8.41
C THR A 69 -16.16 -2.36 9.65
N LEU A 70 -16.39 -2.97 10.82
CA LEU A 70 -16.47 -2.25 12.09
C LEU A 70 -15.14 -1.56 12.44
N PHE A 71 -14.00 -2.18 12.11
CA PHE A 71 -12.68 -1.57 12.30
C PHE A 71 -12.53 -0.28 11.48
N ILE A 72 -12.89 -0.32 10.20
CA ILE A 72 -12.79 0.82 9.28
C ILE A 72 -13.70 1.96 9.74
N GLU A 73 -14.96 1.66 10.08
CA GLU A 73 -15.91 2.64 10.62
C GLU A 73 -15.36 3.34 11.86
N ASN A 74 -14.80 2.57 12.80
CA ASN A 74 -14.21 3.13 14.01
C ASN A 74 -12.93 3.94 13.76
N ALA A 75 -12.13 3.54 12.77
CA ALA A 75 -10.93 4.28 12.38
C ALA A 75 -11.30 5.65 11.80
N ARG A 76 -12.28 5.70 10.88
CA ARG A 76 -12.79 6.95 10.30
C ARG A 76 -13.51 7.83 11.33
N ALA A 77 -14.15 7.23 12.33
CA ALA A 77 -14.68 7.95 13.49
C ALA A 77 -13.59 8.38 14.51
N GLN A 78 -12.30 8.19 14.19
CA GLN A 78 -11.15 8.53 15.04
C GLN A 78 -11.13 7.86 16.42
N ASN A 79 -11.88 6.77 16.60
CA ASN A 79 -11.97 6.06 17.87
C ASN A 79 -10.65 5.34 18.25
N TYR A 80 -9.74 5.15 17.30
CA TYR A 80 -8.39 4.64 17.58
C TYR A 80 -7.38 5.74 17.97
N LEU A 81 -7.69 7.00 17.68
CA LEU A 81 -6.86 8.15 18.07
C LEU A 81 -7.33 8.76 19.40
N ALA A 82 -8.57 9.23 19.43
CA ALA A 82 -9.08 10.10 20.49
C ALA A 82 -9.67 9.33 21.68
N PRO A 83 -9.68 9.90 22.90
CA PRO A 83 -10.44 9.37 24.03
C PRO A 83 -11.93 9.16 23.72
N ASN A 84 -12.40 7.92 23.81
CA ASN A 84 -13.80 7.53 23.63
C ASN A 84 -14.14 6.30 24.49
N ARG A 85 -15.44 5.96 24.55
CA ARG A 85 -15.99 4.81 25.30
C ARG A 85 -16.09 3.52 24.49
N ILE A 86 -15.88 3.59 23.17
CA ILE A 86 -16.05 2.49 22.23
C ILE A 86 -14.79 1.62 22.22
N ILE A 87 -13.61 2.25 22.10
CA ILE A 87 -12.30 1.60 22.07
C ILE A 87 -11.50 2.00 23.31
N PRO A 88 -11.28 1.04 24.24
CA PRO A 88 -10.48 1.27 25.43
C PRO A 88 -9.05 1.71 25.09
N LYS A 89 -8.48 2.58 25.93
CA LYS A 89 -7.13 3.16 25.72
C LYS A 89 -6.05 2.10 25.44
N HIS A 90 -6.12 0.94 26.11
CA HIS A 90 -5.14 -0.14 25.95
C HIS A 90 -5.30 -0.93 24.64
N GLN A 91 -6.45 -0.81 23.94
CA GLN A 91 -6.71 -1.46 22.66
C GLN A 91 -6.38 -0.58 21.46
N ARG A 92 -6.46 0.75 21.62
CA ARG A 92 -6.15 1.72 20.55
C ARG A 92 -4.82 1.42 19.83
N PRO A 93 -3.66 1.27 20.49
CA PRO A 93 -2.39 1.00 19.80
C PRO A 93 -2.30 -0.40 19.17
N LYS A 94 -3.29 -1.27 19.39
CA LYS A 94 -3.33 -2.62 18.81
C LYS A 94 -3.91 -2.65 17.39
N TRP A 95 -4.43 -1.51 16.88
CA TRP A 95 -4.96 -1.38 15.51
C TRP A 95 -4.00 -1.98 14.46
N ARG A 96 -2.69 -1.73 14.61
CA ARG A 96 -1.67 -2.21 13.68
C ARG A 96 -1.58 -3.73 13.60
N PHE A 97 -1.85 -4.43 14.71
CA PHE A 97 -1.88 -5.90 14.72
C PHE A 97 -3.16 -6.43 14.09
N LEU A 98 -4.28 -5.72 14.27
CA LEU A 98 -5.54 -6.05 13.60
C LEU A 98 -5.40 -5.97 12.09
N VAL A 99 -4.91 -4.84 11.56
CA VAL A 99 -4.70 -4.66 10.11
C VAL A 99 -3.76 -5.72 9.54
N LYS A 100 -2.62 -5.98 10.20
CA LYS A 100 -1.69 -7.06 9.80
C LYS A 100 -2.38 -8.41 9.72
N GLN A 101 -3.20 -8.74 10.71
CA GLN A 101 -3.94 -10.00 10.74
C GLN A 101 -5.00 -10.05 9.63
N TYR A 102 -5.77 -8.97 9.44
CA TYR A 102 -6.80 -8.90 8.40
C TYR A 102 -6.22 -9.09 7.00
N ILE A 103 -5.13 -8.38 6.66
CA ILE A 103 -4.43 -8.55 5.37
C ILE A 103 -4.05 -10.03 5.18
N LYS A 104 -3.44 -10.65 6.20
CA LYS A 104 -3.00 -12.05 6.14
C LYS A 104 -4.16 -13.03 5.99
N GLU A 105 -5.30 -12.80 6.64
CA GLU A 105 -6.46 -13.68 6.49
C GLU A 105 -7.15 -13.49 5.12
N LEU A 106 -7.24 -12.26 4.62
CA LEU A 106 -7.79 -11.97 3.29
C LEU A 106 -6.93 -12.56 2.16
N GLU A 107 -5.61 -12.50 2.29
CA GLU A 107 -4.66 -13.04 1.30
C GLU A 107 -4.80 -14.55 1.12
N LYS A 108 -5.17 -15.29 2.17
CA LYS A 108 -5.34 -16.76 2.12
C LYS A 108 -6.57 -17.21 1.32
N ILE A 109 -7.50 -16.31 1.00
CA ILE A 109 -8.75 -16.67 0.34
C ILE A 109 -8.45 -17.01 -1.13
N PRO A 110 -8.67 -18.25 -1.59
CA PRO A 110 -8.33 -18.67 -2.95
C PRO A 110 -9.27 -18.04 -3.98
N THR A 111 -8.81 -17.96 -5.23
CA THR A 111 -9.53 -17.39 -6.39
C THR A 111 -10.87 -18.07 -6.67
N GLU A 112 -11.00 -19.34 -6.32
CA GLU A 112 -12.18 -20.16 -6.55
C GLU A 112 -13.24 -20.01 -5.43
N SER A 113 -12.92 -19.27 -4.36
CA SER A 113 -13.84 -19.05 -3.25
C SER A 113 -15.00 -18.14 -3.65
N GLU A 114 -16.22 -18.46 -3.20
CA GLU A 114 -17.37 -17.55 -3.31
C GLU A 114 -17.14 -16.19 -2.62
N HIS A 115 -16.21 -16.13 -1.67
CA HIS A 115 -15.86 -14.92 -0.94
C HIS A 115 -14.71 -14.12 -1.59
N TYR A 116 -14.17 -14.58 -2.73
CA TYR A 116 -12.98 -13.98 -3.32
C TYR A 116 -13.16 -12.49 -3.61
N PHE A 117 -14.16 -12.11 -4.39
CA PHE A 117 -14.42 -10.71 -4.75
C PHE A 117 -14.62 -9.83 -3.53
N LYS A 118 -15.33 -10.33 -2.52
CA LYS A 118 -15.55 -9.59 -1.28
C LYS A 118 -14.26 -9.44 -0.49
N SER A 119 -13.38 -10.44 -0.50
CA SER A 119 -12.06 -10.35 0.11
C SER A 119 -11.19 -9.28 -0.54
N VAL A 120 -11.24 -9.16 -1.87
CA VAL A 120 -10.52 -8.12 -2.62
C VAL A 120 -11.05 -6.74 -2.24
N SER A 121 -12.38 -6.56 -2.18
CA SER A 121 -13.00 -5.31 -1.75
C SER A 121 -12.51 -4.89 -0.36
N LEU A 122 -12.55 -5.81 0.63
CA LEU A 122 -12.09 -5.52 1.99
C LEU A 122 -10.60 -5.19 2.05
N LEU A 123 -9.78 -5.84 1.20
CA LEU A 123 -8.35 -5.56 1.11
C LEU A 123 -8.10 -4.15 0.55
N THR A 124 -8.85 -3.76 -0.50
CA THR A 124 -8.80 -2.42 -1.09
C THR A 124 -9.27 -1.35 -0.10
N ASP A 125 -10.32 -1.63 0.68
CA ASP A 125 -10.82 -0.71 1.71
C ASP A 125 -9.79 -0.51 2.82
N LEU A 126 -9.09 -1.58 3.23
CA LEU A 126 -7.98 -1.51 4.17
C LEU A 126 -6.82 -0.69 3.60
N TYR A 127 -6.40 -0.93 2.37
CA TYR A 127 -5.35 -0.14 1.72
C TYR A 127 -5.72 1.35 1.70
N SER A 128 -6.96 1.66 1.27
CA SER A 128 -7.48 3.02 1.20
C SER A 128 -7.51 3.71 2.56
N LEU A 129 -7.92 3.01 3.61
CA LEU A 129 -7.90 3.54 4.98
C LEU A 129 -6.48 3.88 5.44
N ILE A 130 -5.49 3.06 5.10
CA ILE A 130 -4.10 3.31 5.49
C ILE A 130 -3.51 4.49 4.69
N CYS A 131 -3.85 4.63 3.41
CA CYS A 131 -3.55 5.84 2.63
C CYS A 131 -4.21 7.07 3.24
N GLU A 132 -5.49 6.99 3.61
CA GLU A 132 -6.23 8.06 4.29
C GLU A 132 -5.52 8.47 5.60
N ALA A 133 -5.09 7.50 6.40
CA ALA A 133 -4.36 7.73 7.63
C ALA A 133 -2.97 8.41 7.44
N CYS A 134 -2.44 8.45 6.22
CA CYS A 134 -1.20 9.19 5.93
C CYS A 134 -1.46 10.70 5.83
N ASN A 135 -2.67 11.10 5.42
CA ASN A 135 -3.08 12.50 5.31
C ASN A 135 -3.84 12.99 6.55
N TYR A 136 -4.50 12.07 7.27
CA TYR A 136 -5.34 12.38 8.42
C TYR A 136 -4.90 11.60 9.64
N TYR A 137 -4.98 12.24 10.81
CA TYR A 137 -4.76 11.57 12.08
C TYR A 137 -5.92 10.62 12.41
N LEU A 138 -5.89 9.40 11.88
CA LEU A 138 -6.82 8.32 12.24
C LEU A 138 -6.27 7.45 13.37
N PHE A 139 -4.94 7.41 13.50
CA PHE A 139 -4.20 6.63 14.48
C PHE A 139 -3.10 7.49 15.12
N SER A 140 -2.65 7.11 16.31
CA SER A 140 -1.50 7.75 16.95
C SER A 140 -0.19 7.25 16.33
N THR A 141 0.10 7.70 15.11
CA THR A 141 1.33 7.41 14.36
C THR A 141 1.59 8.48 13.32
N ASP A 142 2.87 8.65 13.00
CA ASP A 142 3.37 9.52 11.94
C ASP A 142 3.53 8.79 10.60
N ASP A 143 3.48 7.44 10.63
CA ASP A 143 3.61 6.58 9.47
C ASP A 143 2.76 5.30 9.65
N PRO A 144 1.54 5.29 9.11
CA PRO A 144 0.62 4.16 9.19
C PRO A 144 1.17 2.88 8.55
N PHE A 145 1.77 2.99 7.36
CA PHE A 145 2.33 1.85 6.61
C PHE A 145 3.47 1.18 7.38
N ARG A 146 4.42 1.97 7.89
CA ARG A 146 5.50 1.46 8.76
C ARG A 146 4.97 0.81 10.03
N SER A 147 3.89 1.35 10.60
CA SER A 147 3.26 0.80 11.81
C SER A 147 2.66 -0.59 11.59
N ILE A 148 2.08 -0.81 10.40
CA ILE A 148 1.59 -2.13 9.97
C ILE A 148 2.68 -2.97 9.29
N GLY A 149 3.94 -2.52 9.27
CA GLY A 149 5.08 -3.29 8.77
C GLY A 149 4.98 -3.63 7.28
N TRP A 150 4.37 -2.75 6.49
CA TRP A 150 4.29 -2.86 5.04
C TRP A 150 4.87 -1.60 4.40
N ALA A 151 5.64 -1.75 3.33
CA ALA A 151 5.86 -0.63 2.42
C ALA A 151 4.56 -0.40 1.62
N GLN A 152 4.24 0.86 1.35
CA GLN A 152 3.02 1.20 0.60
C GLN A 152 2.97 0.54 -0.80
N PRO A 153 4.07 0.52 -1.60
CA PRO A 153 4.07 -0.16 -2.89
C PRO A 153 3.81 -1.68 -2.77
N ASP A 154 4.31 -2.32 -1.73
CA ASP A 154 4.13 -3.77 -1.54
C ASP A 154 2.68 -4.12 -1.19
N PHE A 155 2.04 -3.33 -0.32
CA PHE A 155 0.63 -3.53 0.00
C PHE A 155 -0.24 -3.21 -1.22
N PHE A 156 0.09 -2.15 -1.98
CA PHE A 156 -0.59 -1.86 -3.23
C PHE A 156 -0.42 -2.99 -4.26
N GLN A 157 0.76 -3.57 -4.39
CA GLN A 157 1.01 -4.70 -5.28
C GLN A 157 0.13 -5.90 -4.94
N LEU A 158 -0.07 -6.19 -3.64
CA LEU A 158 -0.98 -7.23 -3.20
C LEU A 158 -2.42 -6.93 -3.66
N VAL A 159 -2.89 -5.69 -3.49
CA VAL A 159 -4.23 -5.26 -3.95
C VAL A 159 -4.37 -5.44 -5.47
N VAL A 160 -3.40 -4.98 -6.26
CA VAL A 160 -3.40 -5.09 -7.73
C VAL A 160 -3.45 -6.55 -8.17
N LYS A 161 -2.54 -7.40 -7.66
CA LYS A 161 -2.48 -8.83 -8.02
C LYS A 161 -3.78 -9.55 -7.70
N ARG A 162 -4.35 -9.29 -6.52
CA ARG A 162 -5.62 -9.87 -6.09
C ARG A 162 -6.78 -9.39 -6.97
N THR A 163 -6.79 -8.12 -7.35
CA THR A 163 -7.82 -7.57 -8.23
C THR A 163 -7.75 -8.21 -9.62
N PHE A 164 -6.57 -8.25 -10.25
CA PHE A 164 -6.41 -8.79 -11.61
C PHE A 164 -6.46 -10.31 -11.70
N ALA A 165 -6.24 -11.05 -10.61
CA ALA A 165 -6.48 -12.49 -10.61
C ALA A 165 -7.96 -12.87 -10.82
N ALA A 166 -8.89 -11.93 -10.64
CA ALA A 166 -10.31 -12.06 -11.02
C ALA A 166 -10.60 -11.68 -12.48
N GLY A 167 -9.58 -11.27 -13.24
CA GLY A 167 -9.71 -10.73 -14.60
C GLY A 167 -9.56 -9.21 -14.66
N TYR A 168 -9.39 -8.70 -15.87
CA TYR A 168 -9.28 -7.27 -16.14
C TYR A 168 -10.64 -6.70 -16.54
N SER A 169 -11.01 -5.56 -15.95
CA SER A 169 -12.18 -4.78 -16.39
C SER A 169 -11.86 -3.29 -16.36
N LYS A 170 -12.62 -2.49 -17.12
CA LYS A 170 -12.45 -1.03 -17.13
C LYS A 170 -12.66 -0.43 -15.74
N GLU A 171 -13.64 -0.94 -15.00
CA GLU A 171 -13.98 -0.48 -13.65
C GLU A 171 -12.86 -0.76 -12.66
N THR A 172 -12.31 -1.98 -12.67
CA THR A 172 -11.23 -2.37 -11.76
C THR A 172 -9.93 -1.64 -12.08
N ILE A 173 -9.60 -1.49 -13.36
CA ILE A 173 -8.44 -0.70 -13.81
C ILE A 173 -8.59 0.77 -13.42
N SER A 174 -9.76 1.38 -13.64
CA SER A 174 -10.04 2.77 -13.26
C SER A 174 -9.88 2.99 -11.74
N ALA A 175 -10.37 2.06 -10.92
CA ALA A 175 -10.21 2.11 -9.47
C ALA A 175 -8.74 2.01 -9.03
N LEU A 176 -7.95 1.12 -9.65
CA LEU A 176 -6.53 0.98 -9.36
C LEU A 176 -5.70 2.19 -9.85
N LEU A 177 -6.06 2.77 -11.00
CA LEU A 177 -5.46 4.03 -11.49
C LEU A 177 -5.67 5.15 -10.47
N LEU A 178 -6.88 5.32 -9.97
CA LEU A 178 -7.16 6.29 -8.91
C LEU A 178 -6.38 5.98 -7.64
N SER A 179 -6.26 4.71 -7.25
CA SER A 179 -5.53 4.30 -6.06
C SER A 179 -4.00 4.50 -6.17
N ALA A 180 -3.46 4.50 -7.39
CA ALA A 180 -2.04 4.78 -7.65
C ALA A 180 -1.77 6.29 -7.74
N ALA A 181 -2.65 7.03 -8.44
CA ALA A 181 -2.48 8.44 -8.76
C ALA A 181 -3.07 9.40 -7.72
N THR A 182 -3.69 8.88 -6.65
CA THR A 182 -4.33 9.69 -5.62
C THR A 182 -4.22 9.04 -4.24
N GLY A 183 -4.54 9.81 -3.19
CA GLY A 183 -4.55 9.35 -1.80
C GLY A 183 -3.29 9.73 -1.03
N GLY A 184 -3.29 9.46 0.27
CA GLY A 184 -2.13 9.78 1.11
C GLY A 184 -0.96 8.83 0.91
N LEU A 185 0.24 9.39 0.95
CA LEU A 185 1.49 8.67 0.80
C LEU A 185 2.18 8.47 2.15
N SER A 186 2.76 7.29 2.34
CA SER A 186 3.77 7.09 3.38
C SER A 186 4.94 8.05 3.15
N ARG A 187 5.64 8.42 4.23
CA ARG A 187 6.84 9.27 4.15
C ARG A 187 7.96 8.65 3.31
N GLU A 188 7.88 7.35 3.01
CA GLU A 188 8.86 6.59 2.25
C GLU A 188 8.36 6.22 0.83
N SER A 189 7.25 6.82 0.34
CA SER A 189 6.65 6.50 -0.96
C SER A 189 6.32 7.74 -1.79
N LEU A 190 6.39 7.60 -3.11
CA LEU A 190 5.86 8.53 -4.11
C LEU A 190 4.77 7.83 -4.92
N HIS A 191 3.84 8.59 -5.52
CA HIS A 191 2.83 8.03 -6.43
C HIS A 191 3.47 7.16 -7.53
N LEU A 192 4.60 7.61 -8.07
CA LEU A 192 5.38 6.86 -9.06
C LEU A 192 5.68 5.41 -8.63
N ASN A 193 5.89 5.13 -7.35
CA ASN A 193 6.11 3.77 -6.88
C ASN A 193 4.86 2.90 -7.06
N GLN A 194 3.67 3.43 -6.80
CA GLN A 194 2.40 2.73 -7.05
C GLN A 194 2.10 2.60 -8.55
N GLU A 195 2.38 3.65 -9.31
CA GLU A 195 2.21 3.68 -10.77
C GLU A 195 3.02 2.59 -11.47
N LEU A 196 4.30 2.45 -11.11
CA LEU A 196 5.17 1.39 -11.63
C LEU A 196 4.68 -0.01 -11.23
N VAL A 197 4.18 -0.18 -10.00
CA VAL A 197 3.56 -1.44 -9.56
C VAL A 197 2.35 -1.78 -10.42
N LEU A 198 1.45 -0.82 -10.67
CA LEU A 198 0.29 -1.04 -11.53
C LEU A 198 0.72 -1.39 -12.95
N LEU A 199 1.65 -0.62 -13.54
CA LEU A 199 2.18 -0.85 -14.88
C LEU A 199 2.74 -2.27 -15.06
N GLN A 200 3.50 -2.76 -14.07
CA GLN A 200 4.07 -4.11 -14.10
C GLN A 200 3.01 -5.21 -14.11
N GLU A 201 1.83 -4.97 -13.57
CA GLU A 201 0.73 -5.93 -13.54
C GLU A 201 -0.21 -5.84 -14.76
N LEU A 202 -0.10 -4.79 -15.60
CA LEU A 202 -0.78 -4.72 -16.90
C LEU A 202 -0.05 -5.60 -17.93
N LYS A 203 -0.23 -6.92 -17.86
CA LYS A 203 0.63 -7.90 -18.53
C LYS A 203 0.60 -7.84 -20.06
N THR A 204 -0.55 -7.59 -20.66
CA THR A 204 -0.75 -7.66 -22.12
C THR A 204 -1.00 -6.28 -22.72
N SER A 205 -0.77 -6.13 -24.03
CA SER A 205 -0.92 -4.83 -24.70
C SER A 205 -2.36 -4.34 -24.72
N ASP A 206 -3.34 -5.22 -24.91
CA ASP A 206 -4.77 -4.89 -24.85
C ASP A 206 -5.18 -4.31 -23.49
N VAL A 207 -4.67 -4.89 -22.40
CA VAL A 207 -4.90 -4.40 -21.03
C VAL A 207 -4.20 -3.05 -20.81
N LYS A 208 -3.00 -2.86 -21.35
CA LYS A 208 -2.31 -1.56 -21.33
C LYS A 208 -3.10 -0.48 -22.08
N TYR A 209 -3.60 -0.78 -23.29
CA TYR A 209 -4.48 0.15 -24.02
C TYR A 209 -5.74 0.48 -23.23
N MET A 210 -6.39 -0.51 -22.61
CA MET A 210 -7.55 -0.29 -21.75
C MET A 210 -7.24 0.64 -20.57
N ALA A 211 -6.08 0.45 -19.92
CA ALA A 211 -5.65 1.32 -18.84
C ALA A 211 -5.31 2.73 -19.32
N MET A 212 -4.69 2.87 -20.48
CA MET A 212 -4.40 4.18 -21.07
C MET A 212 -5.69 4.93 -21.40
N GLU A 213 -6.69 4.27 -21.99
CA GLU A 213 -8.02 4.85 -22.25
C GLU A 213 -8.70 5.33 -20.96
N GLU A 214 -8.73 4.48 -19.93
CA GLU A 214 -9.36 4.85 -18.65
C GLU A 214 -8.58 5.97 -17.92
N ALA A 215 -7.25 5.98 -17.98
CA ALA A 215 -6.45 7.08 -17.44
C ALA A 215 -6.74 8.41 -18.16
N MET A 216 -6.80 8.40 -19.50
CA MET A 216 -7.16 9.59 -20.29
C MET A 216 -8.58 10.10 -19.98
N LYS A 217 -9.52 9.18 -19.76
CA LYS A 217 -10.89 9.52 -19.35
C LYS A 217 -10.91 10.18 -17.97
N LEU A 218 -10.20 9.62 -16.99
CA LEU A 218 -10.08 10.20 -15.64
C LEU A 218 -9.42 11.60 -15.67
N VAL A 219 -8.41 11.81 -16.52
CA VAL A 219 -7.79 13.13 -16.75
C VAL A 219 -8.84 14.14 -17.26
N ALA A 220 -9.65 13.74 -18.23
CA ALA A 220 -10.69 14.59 -18.80
C ALA A 220 -11.76 14.95 -17.75
N GLU A 221 -12.24 13.96 -16.98
CA GLU A 221 -13.23 14.17 -15.93
C GLU A 221 -12.73 15.10 -14.81
N LYS A 222 -11.49 14.90 -14.34
CA LYS A 222 -10.88 15.75 -13.31
C LYS A 222 -10.56 17.15 -13.83
N SER A 223 -10.12 17.26 -15.07
CA SER A 223 -9.90 18.56 -15.74
C SER A 223 -11.19 19.36 -15.85
N ALA A 224 -12.30 18.73 -16.26
CA ALA A 224 -13.60 19.39 -16.34
C ALA A 224 -14.07 19.90 -14.97
N LYS A 225 -13.85 19.12 -13.90
CA LYS A 225 -14.12 19.57 -12.52
C LYS A 225 -13.27 20.78 -12.14
N LEU A 226 -11.98 20.74 -12.48
CA LEU A 226 -11.03 21.82 -12.18
C LEU A 226 -11.42 23.15 -12.83
N ASP A 227 -11.96 23.12 -14.05
CA ASP A 227 -12.39 24.31 -14.78
C ASP A 227 -13.56 25.04 -14.10
N HIS A 228 -14.31 24.35 -13.25
CA HIS A 228 -15.39 24.93 -12.44
C HIS A 228 -14.93 25.46 -11.07
N LEU A 229 -13.67 25.24 -10.68
CA LEU A 229 -13.16 25.67 -9.39
C LEU A 229 -12.53 27.07 -9.44
N GLY A 230 -12.78 27.84 -8.39
CA GLY A 230 -12.11 29.12 -8.18
C GLY A 230 -10.60 28.96 -7.93
N LYS A 231 -9.85 30.05 -8.11
CA LYS A 231 -8.39 30.07 -7.89
C LYS A 231 -7.96 29.63 -6.48
N TYR A 232 -8.76 29.95 -5.47
CA TYR A 232 -8.47 29.69 -4.06
C TYR A 232 -9.27 28.50 -3.49
N ASP A 233 -9.83 27.66 -4.37
CA ASP A 233 -10.53 26.47 -3.93
C ASP A 233 -9.54 25.47 -3.32
N ASN A 234 -9.86 24.94 -2.15
CA ASN A 234 -9.00 24.03 -1.41
C ASN A 234 -8.83 22.67 -2.11
N GLN A 235 -9.77 22.28 -2.97
CA GLN A 235 -9.70 21.03 -3.74
C GLN A 235 -8.86 21.16 -5.02
N ARG A 236 -8.49 22.39 -5.39
CA ARG A 236 -7.78 22.65 -6.65
C ARG A 236 -6.45 21.91 -6.71
N TYR A 237 -5.68 21.97 -5.63
CA TYR A 237 -4.37 21.35 -5.54
C TYR A 237 -4.46 19.82 -5.75
N ASP A 238 -5.33 19.15 -4.98
CA ASP A 238 -5.49 17.69 -5.05
C ASP A 238 -5.96 17.22 -6.45
N LEU A 239 -6.79 18.02 -7.13
CA LEU A 239 -7.24 17.73 -8.48
C LEU A 239 -6.17 17.97 -9.53
N GLU A 240 -5.38 19.04 -9.42
CA GLU A 240 -4.24 19.30 -10.31
C GLU A 240 -3.20 18.18 -10.20
N ASP A 241 -2.87 17.79 -8.96
CA ASP A 241 -1.94 16.71 -8.67
C ASP A 241 -2.44 15.37 -9.23
N SER A 242 -3.70 15.02 -8.97
CA SER A 242 -4.34 13.82 -9.56
C SER A 242 -4.23 13.80 -11.09
N VAL A 243 -4.43 14.96 -11.75
CA VAL A 243 -4.33 15.05 -13.22
C VAL A 243 -2.90 14.83 -13.68
N ASN A 244 -1.91 15.35 -12.96
CA ASN A 244 -0.50 15.18 -13.28
C ASN A 244 -0.06 13.73 -13.16
N GLU A 245 -0.42 13.04 -12.07
CA GLU A 245 -0.10 11.62 -11.86
C GLU A 245 -0.82 10.74 -12.91
N LEU A 246 -2.10 11.00 -13.21
CA LEU A 246 -2.78 10.26 -14.28
C LEU A 246 -2.15 10.52 -15.67
N CYS A 247 -1.64 11.73 -15.93
CA CYS A 247 -0.86 11.98 -17.15
C CYS A 247 0.46 11.18 -17.13
N ALA A 248 1.12 11.06 -15.97
CA ALA A 248 2.32 10.23 -15.82
C ALA A 248 2.02 8.76 -16.17
N MET A 249 0.91 8.21 -15.66
CA MET A 249 0.44 6.87 -16.05
C MET A 249 0.24 6.72 -17.56
N VAL A 250 -0.36 7.70 -18.24
CA VAL A 250 -0.52 7.67 -19.71
C VAL A 250 0.84 7.60 -20.40
N LEU A 251 1.81 8.41 -19.97
CA LEU A 251 3.15 8.40 -20.55
C LEU A 251 3.87 7.07 -20.28
N LEU A 252 3.85 6.57 -19.04
CA LEU A 252 4.47 5.29 -18.67
C LEU A 252 3.90 4.13 -19.48
N ILE A 253 2.58 4.08 -19.67
CA ILE A 253 1.93 3.05 -20.48
C ILE A 253 2.33 3.18 -21.95
N ALA A 254 2.35 4.40 -22.52
CA ALA A 254 2.77 4.63 -23.90
C ALA A 254 4.22 4.17 -24.15
N ILE A 255 5.12 4.43 -23.19
CA ILE A 255 6.50 3.94 -23.22
C ILE A 255 6.53 2.40 -23.19
N ALA A 256 5.77 1.79 -22.28
CA ALA A 256 5.70 0.33 -22.16
C ALA A 256 5.06 -0.37 -23.37
N LEU A 257 4.28 0.36 -24.17
CA LEU A 257 3.73 -0.07 -25.46
C LEU A 257 4.69 0.17 -26.63
N ALA A 258 5.85 0.78 -26.39
CA ALA A 258 6.79 1.25 -27.41
C ALA A 258 6.20 2.28 -28.39
N GLU A 259 5.23 3.08 -27.92
CA GLU A 259 4.55 4.16 -28.66
C GLU A 259 4.67 5.52 -27.94
N PRO A 260 5.89 5.95 -27.54
CA PRO A 260 6.04 7.06 -26.61
C PRO A 260 5.68 8.43 -27.22
N GLU A 261 5.72 8.60 -28.54
CA GLU A 261 5.55 9.92 -29.18
C GLU A 261 4.20 10.56 -28.86
N ASP A 262 3.12 9.79 -28.91
CA ASP A 262 1.78 10.29 -28.63
C ASP A 262 1.55 10.45 -27.13
N GLY A 263 2.13 9.57 -26.30
CA GLY A 263 2.17 9.73 -24.85
C GLY A 263 2.85 11.03 -24.42
N ILE A 264 4.00 11.37 -25.01
CA ILE A 264 4.73 12.63 -24.74
C ILE A 264 3.88 13.84 -25.12
N LYS A 265 3.27 13.83 -26.32
CA LYS A 265 2.39 14.94 -26.74
C LYS A 265 1.21 15.10 -25.80
N TYR A 266 0.61 13.99 -25.36
CA TYR A 266 -0.51 14.00 -24.42
C TYR A 266 -0.08 14.57 -23.06
N TYR A 267 1.04 14.11 -22.51
CA TYR A 267 1.58 14.54 -21.21
C TYR A 267 1.78 16.06 -21.18
N PHE A 268 2.57 16.62 -22.11
CA PHE A 268 2.87 18.06 -22.14
C PHE A 268 1.64 18.93 -22.41
N LYS A 269 0.60 18.38 -23.04
CA LYS A 269 -0.66 19.09 -23.31
C LYS A 269 -1.57 19.14 -22.08
N ASN A 270 -1.66 18.06 -21.32
CA ASN A 270 -2.70 17.89 -20.29
C ASN A 270 -2.19 18.07 -18.85
N CYS A 271 -0.89 17.94 -18.60
CA CYS A 271 -0.30 18.26 -17.30
C CYS A 271 -0.62 19.71 -16.89
N ARG A 272 -0.96 19.88 -15.61
CA ARG A 272 -1.36 21.13 -14.96
C ARG A 272 -0.24 21.80 -14.18
N GLU A 273 0.98 21.28 -14.26
CA GLU A 273 2.18 21.93 -13.76
C GLU A 273 2.28 23.39 -14.26
N GLN A 274 2.47 24.32 -13.32
CA GLN A 274 2.52 25.74 -13.62
C GLN A 274 3.78 26.10 -14.43
N ASP A 275 4.90 25.45 -14.11
CA ASP A 275 6.15 25.63 -14.81
C ASP A 275 6.37 24.52 -15.85
N LYS A 276 6.56 24.94 -17.10
CA LYS A 276 6.85 24.02 -18.21
C LYS A 276 8.21 23.34 -18.06
N GLU A 277 9.14 23.97 -17.34
CA GLU A 277 10.41 23.34 -16.98
C GLU A 277 10.19 22.17 -16.01
N ILE A 278 9.32 22.31 -15.02
CA ILE A 278 8.95 21.21 -14.11
C ILE A 278 8.26 20.09 -14.88
N THR A 279 7.37 20.42 -15.83
CA THR A 279 6.75 19.41 -16.72
C THR A 279 7.82 18.60 -17.46
N LEU A 280 8.84 19.28 -18.02
CA LEU A 280 9.94 18.62 -18.72
C LEU A 280 10.77 17.74 -17.79
N TYR A 281 11.13 18.27 -16.61
CA TYR A 281 11.90 17.53 -15.60
C TYR A 281 11.17 16.24 -15.20
N ARG A 282 9.88 16.30 -14.87
CA ARG A 282 9.09 15.13 -14.49
C ARG A 282 8.97 14.12 -15.64
N ALA A 283 8.75 14.58 -16.87
CA ALA A 283 8.70 13.68 -18.03
C ALA A 283 10.01 12.91 -18.23
N LEU A 284 11.16 13.57 -18.02
CA LEU A 284 12.48 12.94 -18.11
C LEU A 284 12.72 11.93 -16.98
N ASP A 285 12.31 12.26 -15.76
CA ASP A 285 12.39 11.38 -14.60
C ASP A 285 11.56 10.08 -14.79
N LEU A 286 10.36 10.20 -15.38
CA LEU A 286 9.53 9.05 -15.75
C LEU A 286 10.24 8.15 -16.78
N VAL A 287 10.84 8.75 -17.81
CA VAL A 287 11.59 8.01 -18.84
C VAL A 287 12.83 7.32 -18.26
N ASP A 288 13.49 7.97 -17.30
CA ASP A 288 14.62 7.40 -16.57
C ASP A 288 14.24 6.20 -15.74
N CYS A 289 13.10 6.27 -15.04
CA CYS A 289 12.57 5.14 -14.29
C CYS A 289 12.24 3.94 -15.20
N MET A 290 11.94 4.19 -16.47
CA MET A 290 11.72 3.15 -17.49
C MET A 290 13.03 2.63 -18.12
N GLY A 291 14.18 3.25 -17.86
CA GLY A 291 15.48 2.83 -18.39
C GLY A 291 15.70 3.14 -19.87
N GLU A 292 14.95 4.09 -20.44
CA GLU A 292 14.92 4.37 -21.88
C GLU A 292 15.82 5.55 -22.29
N ASP A 293 17.15 5.37 -22.25
CA ASP A 293 18.15 6.43 -22.51
C ASP A 293 17.97 7.14 -23.87
N LYS A 294 17.62 6.39 -24.92
CA LYS A 294 17.39 6.97 -26.25
C LYS A 294 16.16 7.87 -26.24
N LEU A 295 15.11 7.44 -25.54
CA LEU A 295 13.88 8.21 -25.41
C LEU A 295 14.11 9.46 -24.57
N TRP A 296 14.93 9.37 -23.52
CA TRP A 296 15.27 10.51 -22.68
C TRP A 296 15.83 11.68 -23.50
N LEU A 297 16.78 11.38 -24.40
CA LEU A 297 17.34 12.37 -25.32
C LEU A 297 16.26 12.97 -26.24
N SER A 298 15.36 12.14 -26.76
CA SER A 298 14.25 12.59 -27.62
C SER A 298 13.26 13.50 -26.87
N VAL A 299 12.95 13.20 -25.61
CA VAL A 299 12.07 14.02 -24.75
C VAL A 299 12.75 15.34 -24.40
N TYR A 300 14.04 15.32 -24.09
CA TYR A 300 14.81 16.54 -23.83
C TYR A 300 14.79 17.47 -25.05
N GLU A 301 15.06 16.93 -26.24
CA GLU A 301 15.01 17.66 -27.50
C GLU A 301 13.60 18.15 -27.85
N TYR A 302 12.56 17.38 -27.50
CA TYR A 302 11.18 17.81 -27.61
C TYR A 302 10.90 19.05 -26.75
N GLY A 303 11.39 19.08 -25.50
CA GLY A 303 11.30 20.24 -24.61
C GLY A 303 11.96 21.49 -25.21
N LEU A 304 13.16 21.33 -25.79
CA LEU A 304 13.84 22.43 -26.48
C LEU A 304 13.04 22.96 -27.68
N LYS A 305 12.46 22.07 -28.50
CA LYS A 305 11.58 22.46 -29.63
C LYS A 305 10.34 23.22 -29.16
N LYS A 306 9.86 22.93 -27.94
CA LYS A 306 8.77 23.67 -27.27
C LYS A 306 9.23 24.98 -26.60
N LYS A 307 10.49 25.38 -26.78
CA LYS A 307 11.12 26.57 -26.18
C LYS A 307 11.11 26.54 -24.64
N ILE A 308 11.10 25.34 -24.06
CA ILE A 308 11.27 25.16 -22.62
C ILE A 308 12.77 25.25 -22.34
N LYS A 309 13.17 26.11 -21.40
CA LYS A 309 14.56 26.24 -20.96
C LYS A 309 14.82 25.21 -19.85
N PRO A 310 15.59 24.13 -20.08
CA PRO A 310 15.85 23.13 -19.05
C PRO A 310 16.79 23.68 -17.98
N ARG A 311 16.68 23.19 -16.73
CA ARG A 311 17.65 23.48 -15.68
C ARG A 311 19.06 22.97 -16.02
N GLU A 312 20.08 23.61 -15.45
CA GLU A 312 21.49 23.37 -15.78
C GLU A 312 21.92 21.91 -15.60
N TYR A 313 21.41 21.23 -14.57
CA TYR A 313 21.68 19.81 -14.34
C TYR A 313 21.23 18.94 -15.52
N LEU A 314 20.01 19.13 -16.03
CA LEU A 314 19.50 18.37 -17.19
C LEU A 314 20.31 18.66 -18.46
N ALA A 315 20.80 19.90 -18.62
CA ALA A 315 21.65 20.25 -19.75
C ALA A 315 22.99 19.53 -19.72
N ARG A 316 23.61 19.38 -18.54
CA ARG A 316 24.83 18.57 -18.37
C ARG A 316 24.56 17.10 -18.67
N GLU A 317 23.49 16.56 -18.09
CA GLU A 317 23.08 15.18 -18.29
C GLU A 317 22.81 14.84 -19.76
N TYR A 318 22.17 15.74 -20.51
CA TYR A 318 22.00 15.59 -21.96
C TYR A 318 23.34 15.47 -22.70
N GLN A 319 24.34 16.30 -22.37
CA GLN A 319 25.67 16.21 -23.00
C GLN A 319 26.39 14.90 -22.64
N GLU A 320 26.27 14.46 -21.38
CA GLU A 320 26.87 13.21 -20.92
C GLU A 320 26.23 11.99 -21.60
N ARG A 321 24.91 11.93 -21.71
CA ARG A 321 24.21 10.83 -22.40
C ARG A 321 24.45 10.83 -23.90
N LYS A 322 24.54 12.02 -24.51
CA LYS A 322 24.83 12.16 -25.95
C LYS A 322 26.24 11.72 -26.32
N SER A 323 27.22 11.91 -25.44
CA SER A 323 28.61 11.49 -25.66
C SER A 323 28.87 9.99 -25.43
N LYS A 324 27.94 9.27 -24.80
CA LYS A 324 27.99 7.82 -24.59
C LYS A 324 27.37 7.00 -25.75
N LYS A 325 26.73 7.65 -26.72
CA LYS A 325 26.30 7.03 -28.00
C LYS A 325 27.46 7.02 -28.98
#